data_AF-A0A222T4S2-F1
#
_entry.id   AF-A0A222T4S2-F1
#
_cell.length_a   1.000
_cell.length_b   1.000
_cell.length_c   1.000
_cell.angle_alpha   90.00
_cell.angle_beta   90.00
_cell.angle_gamma   90.00
#
_symmetry.space_group_name_H-M   'P 1'
#
loop_
_entity.id
_entity.type
_entity.pdbx_description
1 polymer ?
#
loop_
_entity_poly.entity_id
_entity_poly.type
_entity_poly.pdbx_seq_one_letter_code
_entity_poly.pdbx_strand_id
1 'polypeptide(L)'
;MSVGEPSRETMRNGPFVPLFERMTKKALPALNDVRVPWGLAPLSAAGDQYSRADRCMVATFPTVDPAADAVPERVHYVCPGFVPPQERAGDMGDTRRSLISLSTTPHSAQPELVRSLLEAAEGIDAAFHSIGGVVPDAELPRNAP
;
A
#
# COMPACT_ATOMS: atom_id res chain seq x y z
N MET A 1 22.18 25.89 6.85
CA MET A 1 20.75 25.75 7.20
C MET A 1 20.59 24.43 7.91
N SER A 2 20.36 24.45 9.23
CA SER A 2 20.14 23.23 10.03
C SER A 2 18.73 22.71 9.71
N VAL A 3 18.64 21.49 9.19
CA VAL A 3 17.35 20.80 9.04
C VAL A 3 16.97 20.39 10.46
N GLY A 4 16.07 21.15 11.09
CA GLY A 4 15.58 20.85 12.43
C GLY A 4 15.04 19.43 12.49
N GLU A 5 15.29 18.73 13.59
CA GLU A 5 14.80 17.37 13.79
C GLU A 5 13.28 17.31 13.56
N PRO A 6 12.79 16.35 12.75
CA PRO A 6 11.37 16.21 12.51
C PRO A 6 10.64 15.96 13.83
N SER A 7 9.53 16.65 14.07
CA SER A 7 8.71 16.45 15.26
C SER A 7 8.33 14.97 15.42
N ARG A 8 8.10 14.51 16.66
CA ARG A 8 7.60 13.14 16.94
C ARG A 8 6.37 12.76 16.11
N GLU A 9 5.53 13.75 15.81
CA GLU A 9 4.34 13.60 14.97
C GLU A 9 4.69 13.38 13.49
N THR A 10 5.72 14.06 12.98
CA THR A 10 6.28 13.84 11.63
C THR A 10 6.95 12.48 11.50
N MET A 11 7.66 12.03 12.55
CA MET A 11 8.27 10.69 12.59
C MET A 11 7.22 9.57 12.63
N ARG A 12 6.10 9.77 13.33
CA ARG A 12 5.01 8.78 13.46
C ARG A 12 4.17 8.65 12.18
N ASN A 13 3.95 9.74 11.47
CA ASN A 13 3.09 9.78 10.28
C ASN A 13 3.83 9.47 8.96
N GLY A 14 5.16 9.33 9.01
CA GLY A 14 6.00 9.09 7.84
C GLY A 14 5.92 10.20 6.77
N PRO A 15 6.61 10.04 5.64
CA PRO A 15 6.57 11.03 4.55
C PRO A 15 5.21 11.10 3.82
N PHE A 16 4.28 10.19 4.15
CA PHE A 16 3.02 10.04 3.43
C PHE A 16 2.05 11.19 3.69
N VAL A 17 1.86 11.61 4.95
CA VAL A 17 0.90 12.67 5.29
C VAL A 17 1.24 14.00 4.60
N PRO A 18 2.49 14.52 4.67
CA PRO A 18 2.86 15.76 3.97
C PRO A 18 2.80 15.65 2.44
N LEU A 19 2.97 14.45 1.88
CA LEU A 19 2.82 14.22 0.44
C LEU A 19 1.33 14.25 0.05
N PHE A 20 0.51 13.52 0.78
CA PHE A 20 -0.95 13.47 0.59
C PHE A 20 -1.58 14.86 0.71
N GLU A 21 -1.22 15.64 1.73
CA GLU A 21 -1.69 17.01 1.91
C GLU A 21 -1.31 17.92 0.74
N ARG A 22 -0.07 17.83 0.24
CA ARG A 22 0.37 18.60 -0.93
C ARG A 22 -0.38 18.22 -2.20
N MET A 23 -0.63 16.92 -2.42
CA MET A 23 -1.38 16.44 -3.57
C MET A 23 -2.84 16.91 -3.52
N THR A 24 -3.46 16.87 -2.34
CA THR A 24 -4.89 17.13 -2.17
C THR A 24 -5.23 18.61 -1.97
N LYS A 25 -4.27 19.46 -1.58
CA LYS A 25 -4.50 20.90 -1.39
C LYS A 25 -5.11 21.58 -2.61
N LYS A 26 -4.68 21.21 -3.83
CA LYS A 26 -5.26 21.76 -5.08
C LYS A 26 -6.68 21.26 -5.36
N ALA A 27 -7.01 20.05 -4.88
CA ALA A 27 -8.32 19.45 -5.08
C ALA A 27 -9.35 19.85 -4.00
N LEU A 28 -8.89 20.45 -2.88
CA LEU A 28 -9.75 20.82 -1.76
C LEU A 28 -10.93 21.74 -2.14
N PRO A 29 -10.79 22.78 -2.99
CA PRO A 29 -11.93 23.59 -3.41
C PRO A 29 -13.01 22.75 -4.12
N ALA A 30 -12.61 21.95 -5.11
CA ALA A 30 -13.53 21.06 -5.83
C ALA A 30 -14.19 20.02 -4.91
N LEU A 31 -13.46 19.49 -3.93
CA LEU A 31 -14.02 18.60 -2.91
C LEU A 31 -15.09 19.33 -2.07
N ASN A 32 -14.84 20.57 -1.66
CA ASN A 32 -15.82 21.37 -0.92
C ASN A 32 -17.04 21.73 -1.76
N ASP A 33 -16.88 22.00 -3.06
CA ASP A 33 -18.01 22.25 -3.97
C ASP A 33 -18.93 21.02 -4.07
N VAL A 34 -18.36 19.82 -4.17
CA VAL A 34 -19.13 18.56 -4.18
C VAL A 34 -19.83 18.31 -2.84
N ARG A 35 -19.33 18.83 -1.72
CA ARG A 35 -19.94 18.65 -0.38
C ARG A 35 -21.20 19.49 -0.18
N VAL A 36 -21.29 20.65 -0.84
CA VAL A 36 -22.40 21.61 -0.66
C VAL A 36 -23.78 21.01 -0.97
N PRO A 37 -24.02 20.33 -2.10
CA PRO A 37 -25.32 19.72 -2.41
C PRO A 37 -25.79 18.67 -1.41
N TRP A 38 -24.86 18.05 -0.66
CA TRP A 38 -25.15 17.04 0.35
C TRP A 38 -25.26 17.63 1.76
N GLY A 39 -25.24 18.96 1.91
CA GLY A 39 -25.32 19.63 3.22
C GLY A 39 -24.08 19.40 4.10
N LEU A 40 -22.97 18.95 3.52
CA LEU A 40 -21.76 18.64 4.27
C LEU A 40 -20.91 19.90 4.47
N ALA A 41 -20.54 20.18 5.72
CA ALA A 41 -19.69 21.33 6.05
C ALA A 41 -18.34 21.26 5.30
N PRO A 42 -17.78 22.40 4.87
CA PRO A 42 -16.48 22.43 4.20
C PRO A 42 -15.36 21.89 5.11
N LEU A 43 -14.31 21.39 4.46
CA LEU A 43 -13.09 20.89 5.08
C LEU A 43 -12.00 21.96 5.01
N SER A 44 -11.17 22.05 6.06
CA SER A 44 -9.96 22.88 6.11
C SER A 44 -8.76 22.19 5.47
N ALA A 45 -8.73 20.86 5.53
CA ALA A 45 -7.78 19.99 4.85
C ALA A 45 -8.51 18.75 4.32
N ALA A 46 -8.05 18.18 3.19
CA ALA A 46 -8.69 16.97 2.64
C ALA A 46 -8.65 15.80 3.63
N GLY A 47 -7.62 15.71 4.47
CA GLY A 47 -7.50 14.72 5.53
C GLY A 47 -8.61 14.80 6.60
N ASP A 48 -9.24 15.97 6.77
CA ASP A 48 -10.32 16.16 7.76
C ASP A 48 -11.52 15.26 7.50
N GLN A 49 -11.70 14.77 6.28
CA GLN A 49 -12.76 13.81 5.97
C GLN A 49 -12.62 12.50 6.74
N TYR A 50 -11.38 12.07 7.01
CA TYR A 50 -11.10 10.83 7.74
C TYR A 50 -11.21 11.04 9.25
N SER A 51 -10.86 12.22 9.75
CA SER A 51 -10.96 12.54 11.17
C SER A 51 -12.40 12.79 11.62
N ARG A 52 -13.25 13.31 10.72
CA ARG A 52 -14.69 13.56 10.97
C ARG A 52 -15.58 12.33 10.79
N ALA A 53 -15.06 11.21 10.29
CA ALA A 53 -15.85 9.99 10.17
C ALA A 53 -16.23 9.48 11.57
N ASP A 54 -17.51 9.18 11.80
CA ASP A 54 -17.99 8.66 13.08
C ASP A 54 -17.37 7.31 13.43
N ARG A 55 -17.00 6.53 12.41
CA ARG A 55 -16.32 5.24 12.51
C ARG A 55 -15.31 5.08 11.39
N CYS A 56 -14.18 4.46 11.70
CA CYS A 56 -13.16 4.09 10.74
C CYS A 56 -12.86 2.60 10.91
N MET A 57 -12.96 1.83 9.82
CA MET A 57 -12.62 0.41 9.81
C MET A 57 -11.26 0.22 9.15
N VAL A 58 -10.31 -0.40 9.86
CA VAL A 58 -8.98 -0.70 9.34
C VAL A 58 -8.90 -2.18 9.01
N ALA A 59 -8.77 -2.49 7.72
CA ALA A 59 -8.70 -3.86 7.20
C ALA A 59 -7.29 -4.45 7.30
N THR A 60 -6.69 -4.39 8.49
CA THR A 60 -5.37 -4.96 8.79
C THR A 60 -5.39 -5.59 10.18
N PHE A 61 -4.34 -6.33 10.54
CA PHE A 61 -4.16 -6.79 11.91
C PHE A 61 -3.53 -5.68 12.77
N PRO A 62 -4.02 -5.44 14.00
CA PRO A 62 -3.44 -4.43 14.88
C PRO A 62 -1.97 -4.75 15.23
N THR A 63 -1.59 -6.03 15.23
CA THR A 63 -0.22 -6.48 15.50
C THR A 63 0.81 -6.05 14.45
N VAL A 64 0.38 -5.64 13.26
CA VAL A 64 1.26 -5.18 12.17
C VAL A 64 1.10 -3.68 11.90
N ASP A 65 0.29 -2.98 12.69
CA ASP A 65 0.11 -1.53 12.60
C ASP A 65 0.81 -0.85 13.80
N PRO A 66 1.93 -0.15 13.58
CA PRO A 66 2.65 0.56 14.64
C PRO A 66 1.82 1.64 15.36
N ALA A 67 0.71 2.09 14.77
CA ALA A 67 -0.16 3.09 15.37
C ALA A 67 -1.28 2.49 16.23
N ALA A 68 -1.46 1.16 16.24
CA ALA A 68 -2.63 0.49 16.80
C ALA A 68 -2.94 0.84 18.26
N ASP A 69 -1.92 0.98 19.10
CA ASP A 69 -2.10 1.28 20.54
C ASP A 69 -2.51 2.73 20.82
N ALA A 70 -2.47 3.59 19.81
CA ALA A 70 -2.70 5.03 19.94
C ALA A 70 -3.68 5.55 18.88
N VAL A 71 -4.58 4.69 18.41
CA VAL A 71 -5.74 5.10 17.59
C VAL A 71 -6.90 5.55 18.48
N PRO A 72 -7.75 6.50 18.05
CA PRO A 72 -8.94 6.88 18.78
C PRO A 72 -10.00 5.78 18.84
N GLU A 73 -10.93 5.83 19.81
CA GLU A 73 -12.00 4.83 20.02
C GLU A 73 -12.89 4.56 18.80
N ARG A 74 -13.02 5.53 17.89
CA ARG A 74 -13.78 5.41 16.63
C ARG A 74 -13.11 4.50 15.58
N VAL A 75 -11.86 4.10 15.81
CA VAL A 75 -11.08 3.28 14.89
C VAL A 75 -11.19 1.82 15.33
N HIS A 76 -11.64 0.97 14.40
CA HIS A 76 -11.87 -0.45 14.66
C HIS A 76 -11.09 -1.28 13.65
N TYR A 77 -10.22 -2.16 14.15
CA TYR A 77 -9.54 -3.16 13.32
C TYR A 77 -10.51 -4.29 13.02
N VAL A 78 -10.76 -4.55 11.73
CA VAL A 78 -11.70 -5.57 11.26
C VAL A 78 -10.99 -6.74 10.55
N CYS A 79 -9.66 -6.79 10.65
CA CYS A 79 -8.77 -7.70 9.94
C CYS A 79 -8.87 -7.54 8.40
N PRO A 80 -7.93 -8.13 7.63
CA PRO A 80 -8.02 -8.09 6.18
C PRO A 80 -9.29 -8.77 5.66
N GLY A 81 -10.10 -8.02 4.92
CA GLY A 81 -11.27 -8.55 4.23
C GLY A 81 -10.88 -9.07 2.85
N PHE A 82 -10.55 -10.36 2.77
CA PHE A 82 -10.37 -11.04 1.48
C PHE A 82 -11.21 -12.30 1.43
N VAL A 83 -11.75 -12.59 0.24
CA VAL A 83 -12.33 -13.90 -0.03
C VAL A 83 -11.17 -14.88 -0.07
N PRO A 84 -11.17 -15.96 0.75
CA PRO A 84 -10.14 -16.98 0.65
C PRO A 84 -10.06 -17.44 -0.81
N PRO A 85 -8.85 -17.52 -1.40
CA PRO A 85 -8.73 -18.08 -2.73
C PRO A 85 -9.38 -19.46 -2.72
N GLN A 86 -10.26 -19.74 -3.68
CA GLN A 86 -10.76 -21.09 -3.86
C GLN A 86 -9.54 -22.00 -4.04
N GLU A 87 -9.48 -23.11 -3.30
CA GLU A 87 -8.41 -24.08 -3.44
C GLU A 87 -8.28 -24.45 -4.93
N ARG A 88 -7.18 -24.03 -5.56
CA ARG A 88 -6.83 -24.55 -6.88
C ARG A 88 -6.32 -25.97 -6.65
N ALA A 89 -7.12 -26.95 -7.06
CA ALA A 89 -6.66 -28.33 -7.17
C ALA A 89 -5.47 -28.39 -8.15
N GLY A 90 -4.25 -28.50 -7.64
CA GLY A 90 -3.05 -28.66 -8.48
C GLY A 90 -1.71 -28.19 -7.90
N ASP A 91 -1.69 -27.39 -6.83
CA ASP A 91 -0.46 -26.76 -6.34
C ASP A 91 0.27 -27.52 -5.22
N MET A 92 0.33 -28.86 -5.32
CA MET A 92 1.09 -29.71 -4.37
C MET A 92 2.41 -30.25 -4.96
N GLY A 93 3.09 -29.46 -5.78
CA GLY A 93 4.46 -29.79 -6.20
C GLY A 93 5.48 -29.44 -5.11
N ASP A 94 6.56 -30.22 -4.99
CA ASP A 94 7.65 -29.97 -4.02
C ASP A 94 8.49 -28.73 -4.35
N THR A 95 8.37 -28.19 -5.56
CA THR A 95 9.12 -27.00 -5.99
C THR A 95 8.68 -25.77 -5.21
N ARG A 96 9.62 -25.12 -4.52
CA ARG A 96 9.39 -23.83 -3.87
C ARG A 96 8.96 -22.80 -4.90
N ARG A 97 7.97 -21.97 -4.56
CA ARG A 97 7.49 -20.91 -5.45
C ARG A 97 7.63 -19.55 -4.82
N SER A 98 8.02 -18.57 -5.61
CA SER A 98 8.28 -17.19 -5.20
C SER A 98 7.44 -16.25 -6.05
N LEU A 99 6.64 -15.40 -5.40
CA LEU A 99 5.86 -14.35 -6.06
C LEU A 99 6.61 -13.00 -5.95
N ILE A 100 6.86 -12.38 -7.10
CA ILE A 100 7.33 -11.00 -7.22
C ILE A 100 6.14 -10.12 -7.58
N SER A 101 5.75 -9.23 -6.67
CA SER A 101 4.68 -8.26 -6.92
C SER A 101 5.04 -6.92 -6.29
N LEU A 102 5.09 -5.87 -7.11
CA LEU A 102 5.57 -4.53 -6.72
C LEU A 102 4.41 -3.52 -6.62
N SER A 103 3.30 -3.94 -6.01
CA SER A 103 2.05 -3.17 -5.95
C SER A 103 1.41 -2.95 -7.33
N THR A 104 0.24 -2.32 -7.33
CA THR A 104 -0.55 -1.98 -8.52
C THR A 104 -0.25 -0.57 -9.03
N THR A 105 0.52 0.22 -8.28
CA THR A 105 0.90 1.58 -8.67
C THR A 105 2.21 1.53 -9.48
N PRO A 106 2.24 2.00 -10.73
CA PRO A 106 3.46 2.02 -11.53
C PRO A 106 4.50 2.98 -10.93
N HIS A 107 5.76 2.55 -10.90
CA HIS A 107 6.88 3.41 -10.53
C HIS A 107 7.98 3.28 -11.57
N SER A 108 8.59 4.40 -11.96
CA SER A 108 9.66 4.45 -12.96
C SER A 108 10.87 3.55 -12.66
N ALA A 109 11.12 3.22 -11.39
CA ALA A 109 12.24 2.38 -10.96
C ALA A 109 11.88 0.88 -10.92
N GLN A 110 10.61 0.51 -11.18
CA GLN A 110 10.18 -0.89 -11.16
C GLN A 110 10.97 -1.78 -12.14
N PRO A 111 11.28 -1.38 -13.39
CA PRO A 111 12.03 -2.25 -14.30
C PRO A 111 13.43 -2.59 -13.79
N GLU A 112 14.15 -1.61 -13.22
CA GLU A 112 15.48 -1.82 -12.65
C GLU A 112 15.41 -2.71 -11.40
N LEU A 113 14.44 -2.44 -10.52
CA LEU A 113 14.21 -3.25 -9.32
C LEU A 113 13.88 -4.70 -9.68
N VAL A 114 13.02 -4.95 -10.68
CA VAL A 114 12.71 -6.32 -11.09
C VAL A 114 13.96 -6.99 -11.66
N ARG A 115 14.74 -6.32 -12.52
CA ARG A 115 15.99 -6.90 -13.04
C ARG A 115 16.93 -7.33 -11.91
N SER A 116 17.17 -6.47 -10.92
CA SER A 116 18.02 -6.80 -9.78
C SER A 116 17.47 -7.95 -8.94
N LEU A 117 16.14 -8.08 -8.81
CA LEU A 117 15.51 -9.23 -8.15
C LEU A 117 15.71 -10.53 -8.95
N LEU A 118 15.66 -10.46 -10.29
CA LEU A 118 15.89 -11.62 -11.15
C LEU A 118 17.37 -12.08 -11.12
N GLU A 119 18.30 -11.14 -11.13
CA GLU A 119 19.74 -11.43 -10.96
C GLU A 119 20.02 -12.06 -9.59
N ALA A 120 19.43 -11.52 -8.52
CA ALA A 120 19.57 -12.09 -7.18
C ALA A 120 18.89 -13.46 -7.03
N ALA A 121 17.91 -13.77 -7.88
CA ALA A 121 17.21 -15.05 -7.93
C ALA A 121 17.97 -16.13 -8.71
N GLU A 122 19.05 -15.78 -9.41
CA GLU A 122 19.88 -16.74 -10.14
C GLU A 122 20.46 -17.79 -9.19
N GLY A 123 20.26 -19.07 -9.51
CA GLY A 123 20.73 -20.19 -8.68
C GLY A 123 19.84 -20.53 -7.48
N ILE A 124 18.73 -19.82 -7.27
CA ILE A 124 17.72 -20.21 -6.27
C ILE A 124 16.82 -21.29 -6.87
N ASP A 125 16.76 -22.45 -6.20
CA ASP A 125 15.85 -23.55 -6.51
C ASP A 125 14.40 -23.20 -6.11
N ALA A 126 13.78 -22.35 -6.93
CA ALA A 126 12.40 -21.94 -6.82
C ALA A 126 11.83 -21.51 -8.18
N ALA A 127 10.54 -21.75 -8.40
CA ALA A 127 9.80 -21.20 -9.53
C ALA A 127 9.35 -19.76 -9.22
N PHE A 128 9.74 -18.80 -10.06
CA PHE A 128 9.40 -17.39 -9.88
C PHE A 128 8.21 -16.97 -10.74
N HIS A 129 7.29 -16.21 -10.13
CA HIS A 129 6.11 -15.66 -10.80
C HIS A 129 6.07 -14.14 -10.60
N SER A 130 5.67 -13.38 -11.62
CA SER A 130 5.50 -11.92 -11.53
C SER A 130 4.04 -11.53 -11.75
N ILE A 131 3.52 -10.62 -10.93
CA ILE A 131 2.19 -10.04 -11.11
C ILE A 131 2.33 -8.52 -11.20
N GLY A 132 1.74 -7.93 -12.25
CA GLY A 132 1.74 -6.48 -12.47
C GLY A 132 2.21 -6.03 -13.85
N GLY A 133 2.53 -6.96 -14.77
CA GLY A 133 2.85 -6.64 -16.16
C GLY A 133 4.16 -5.87 -16.38
N VAL A 134 4.97 -5.71 -15.33
CA VAL A 134 6.26 -4.99 -15.38
C VAL A 134 7.32 -5.80 -16.14
N VAL A 135 7.24 -7.13 -16.06
CA VAL A 135 8.13 -8.05 -16.79
C VAL A 135 7.28 -9.14 -17.44
N PRO A 136 7.39 -9.36 -18.76
CA PRO A 136 6.73 -10.48 -19.43
C PRO A 136 7.22 -11.81 -18.86
N ASP A 137 6.34 -12.82 -18.75
CA ASP A 137 6.69 -14.15 -18.24
C ASP A 137 7.89 -14.79 -18.98
N ALA A 138 8.08 -14.44 -20.25
CA ALA A 138 9.20 -14.93 -21.07
C ALA A 138 10.58 -14.41 -20.62
N GLU A 139 10.64 -13.32 -19.85
CA GLU A 139 11.85 -12.67 -19.34
C GLU A 139 12.17 -13.07 -17.89
N LEU A 140 11.31 -13.88 -17.25
CA LEU A 140 11.58 -14.41 -15.92
C LEU A 140 12.68 -15.49 -15.97
N PRO A 141 13.56 -15.59 -14.94
CA PRO A 141 14.56 -16.63 -14.86
C PRO A 141 13.87 -17.99 -14.94
N ARG A 142 14.27 -18.78 -15.93
CA ARG A 142 13.85 -20.18 -16.00
C ARG A 142 14.69 -20.97 -15.03
N ASN A 143 14.33 -20.90 -13.75
CA ASN A 143 14.87 -21.83 -12.78
C ASN A 143 14.06 -23.13 -12.94
N ALA A 144 14.55 -23.94 -13.88
CA ALA A 144 14.05 -25.25 -14.27
C ALA A 144 14.50 -26.33 -13.25
N PRO A 145 13.81 -27.48 -13.19
CA PRO A 145 13.02 -28.10 -14.26
C PRO A 145 11.55 -27.66 -14.39
#